data_AF-A0A923YH64-F1
#
_entry.id   AF-A0A923YH64-F1
#
_cell.length_a   1.000
_cell.length_b   1.000
_cell.length_c   1.000
_cell.angle_alpha   90.00
_cell.angle_beta   90.00
_cell.angle_gamma   90.00
#
_symmetry.space_group_name_H-M   'P 1'
#
loop_
_entity.id
_entity.type
_entity.pdbx_description
1 polymer ?
#
loop_
_entity_poly.entity_id
_entity_poly.type
_entity_poly.pdbx_seq_one_letter_code
_entity_poly.pdbx_strand_id
1 'polypeptide(L)' 'AALALPAEQRMVVVLFAALPTASSAYVLAARMGGDGSYTAGLVTLSTLLAMVSIPVWLAGLARLQ' A
#
# COMPACT_ATOMS: atom_id res chain seq x y z
N ALA A 1 13.42 -15.06 10.17
CA ALA A 1 14.74 -14.43 9.98
C ALA A 1 14.69 -13.01 9.41
N ALA A 2 13.65 -12.53 8.72
CA ALA A 2 13.67 -11.14 8.23
C ALA A 2 13.35 -10.08 9.31
N LEU A 3 12.38 -10.32 10.19
CA LEU A 3 12.11 -9.51 11.38
C LEU A 3 11.52 -10.46 12.43
N ALA A 4 12.20 -10.71 13.55
CA ALA A 4 11.75 -11.64 14.61
C ALA A 4 10.59 -11.05 15.43
N LEU A 5 9.54 -10.59 14.75
CA LEU A 5 8.41 -9.88 15.33
C LEU A 5 7.29 -10.85 15.75
N PRO A 6 6.60 -10.57 16.87
CA PRO A 6 5.32 -11.17 17.22
C PRO A 6 4.31 -11.11 16.07
N ALA A 7 3.36 -12.06 16.04
CA ALA A 7 2.42 -12.24 14.93
C ALA A 7 1.65 -10.97 14.57
N GLU A 8 1.13 -10.25 15.58
CA GLU A 8 0.40 -8.99 15.40
C GLU A 8 1.24 -7.90 14.73
N GLN A 9 2.49 -7.72 15.19
CA GLN A 9 3.38 -6.71 14.64
C GLN A 9 3.75 -7.02 13.18
N ARG A 10 3.91 -8.30 12.86
CA ARG A 10 4.16 -8.76 11.49
C ARG A 10 2.97 -8.48 10.57
N MET A 11 1.75 -8.66 11.07
CA MET A 11 0.53 -8.33 10.32
C MET A 11 0.44 -6.84 10.02
N VAL A 12 0.71 -5.97 11.00
CA VAL A 12 0.71 -4.51 10.81
C VAL A 12 1.73 -4.08 9.75
N VAL A 13 2.96 -4.63 9.80
CA VAL A 13 4.00 -4.30 8.81
C VAL A 13 3.59 -4.71 7.40
N VAL A 14 3.08 -5.93 7.23
CA VAL A 14 2.63 -6.43 5.92
C VAL A 14 1.44 -5.62 5.41
N LEU A 15 0.48 -5.32 6.29
CA LEU A 15 -0.69 -4.53 5.92
C LEU A 15 -0.28 -3.12 5.48
N PHE A 16 0.59 -2.44 6.24
CA PHE A 16 1.07 -1.11 5.92
C PHE A 16 1.81 -1.06 4.58
N ALA A 17 2.63 -2.06 4.29
CA ALA A 17 3.34 -2.17 3.01
C ALA A 17 2.40 -2.45 1.82
N ALA A 18 1.26 -3.11 2.07
CA ALA A 18 0.27 -3.42 1.03
C ALA A 18 -0.74 -2.29 0.77
N LEU A 19 -0.72 -1.20 1.55
CA LEU A 19 -1.62 -0.07 1.37
C LEU A 19 -1.38 0.65 0.03
N PRO A 20 -2.43 1.24 -0.57
CA PRO A 20 -2.28 2.03 -1.79
C PRO A 20 -1.50 3.32 -1.54
N THR A 21 -1.07 3.97 -2.62
CA THR A 21 -0.35 5.24 -2.56
C THR A 21 -1.19 6.33 -1.89
N ALA A 22 -0.58 7.14 -1.01
CA ALA A 22 -1.26 8.20 -0.29
C ALA A 22 -1.84 9.28 -1.23
N SER A 23 -3.09 9.70 -0.98
CA SER A 23 -3.76 10.75 -1.76
C SER A 23 -3.07 12.11 -1.70
N SER A 24 -2.27 12.37 -0.67
CA SER A 24 -1.45 13.59 -0.56
C SER A 24 -0.38 13.70 -1.66
N ALA A 25 0.00 12.58 -2.29
CA ALA A 25 0.92 12.59 -3.43
C ALA A 25 0.37 13.39 -4.61
N TYR A 26 -0.94 13.31 -4.86
CA TYR A 26 -1.62 14.13 -5.87
C TYR A 26 -1.51 15.64 -5.54
N VAL A 27 -1.82 16.00 -4.30
CA VAL A 27 -1.77 17.40 -3.86
C VAL A 27 -0.35 17.94 -4.01
N LEU A 28 0.66 17.16 -3.61
CA LEU A 28 2.06 17.54 -3.71
C LEU A 28 2.52 17.69 -5.17
N ALA A 29 2.14 16.75 -6.05
CA ALA A 29 2.43 16.83 -7.48
C ALA A 29 1.84 18.11 -8.10
N ALA A 30 0.58 18.41 -7.81
CA ALA A 30 -0.08 19.64 -8.29
C ALA A 30 0.58 20.92 -7.74
N ARG A 31 1.12 20.89 -6.51
CA ARG A 31 1.77 22.04 -5.86
C ARG A 31 3.20 22.28 -6.35
N MET A 32 3.92 21.23 -6.74
CA MET A 32 5.33 21.31 -7.18
C MET A 32 5.51 21.38 -8.70
N GLY A 33 4.45 21.67 -9.46
CA GLY A 33 4.50 21.78 -10.92
C GLY A 33 4.56 20.43 -11.65
N GLY A 34 4.23 19.33 -10.97
CA GLY A 34 4.05 18.01 -11.56
C GLY A 34 2.65 17.79 -12.11
N ASP A 35 2.42 16.62 -12.70
CA ASP A 35 1.11 16.25 -13.25
C ASP A 35 0.19 15.67 -12.17
N GLY A 36 -0.70 16.52 -11.65
CA GLY A 36 -1.71 16.11 -10.68
C GLY A 36 -2.73 15.13 -11.25
N SER A 37 -3.21 15.32 -12.48
CA SER A 37 -4.25 14.45 -13.06
C SER A 37 -3.74 13.03 -13.28
N TYR A 38 -2.51 12.90 -13.77
CA TYR A 38 -1.82 11.62 -13.89
C TYR A 38 -1.62 10.96 -12.52
N THR A 39 -1.14 11.71 -11.53
CA THR A 39 -0.93 11.20 -10.16
C THR A 39 -2.24 10.75 -9.52
N ALA A 40 -3.34 11.49 -9.72
CA ALA A 40 -4.67 11.11 -9.25
C ALA A 40 -5.12 9.77 -9.88
N GLY A 41 -4.90 9.60 -11.19
CA GLY A 41 -5.15 8.33 -11.89
C GLY A 41 -4.37 7.15 -11.29
N LEU A 42 -3.08 7.36 -10.98
CA LEU A 42 -2.26 6.34 -10.32
C LEU A 42 -2.76 5.99 -8.90
N VAL A 43 -3.20 6.98 -8.13
CA VAL A 43 -3.79 6.76 -6.79
C VAL A 43 -5.05 5.90 -6.90
N THR A 44 -5.94 6.20 -7.85
CA THR A 44 -7.14 5.39 -8.09
C THR A 44 -6.77 3.97 -8.52
N LEU A 45 -5.84 3.83 -9.46
CA LEU A 45 -5.40 2.51 -9.93
C LEU A 45 -4.76 1.68 -8.81
N SER A 46 -3.87 2.28 -8.00
CA SER A 46 -3.25 1.60 -6.86
C SER A 46 -4.27 1.21 -5.80
N THR A 47 -5.33 2.00 -5.60
CA THR A 47 -6.45 1.65 -4.71
C THR A 47 -7.19 0.42 -5.20
N LEU A 48 -7.51 0.35 -6.50
CA LEU A 48 -8.16 -0.82 -7.09
C LEU A 48 -7.26 -2.06 -7.00
N LEU A 49 -5.97 -1.92 -7.29
CA LEU A 49 -5.00 -3.00 -7.14
C LEU A 49 -4.86 -3.46 -5.67
N ALA A 50 -4.95 -2.53 -4.71
CA ALA A 50 -4.88 -2.85 -3.29
C ALA A 50 -6.05 -3.73 -2.82
N MET A 51 -7.24 -3.63 -3.45
CA MET A 51 -8.37 -4.52 -3.14
C MET A 51 -8.03 -6.00 -3.35
N VAL A 52 -7.10 -6.31 -4.27
CA VAL A 52 -6.62 -7.68 -4.51
C VAL A 52 -5.30 -7.93 -3.78
N SER A 53 -4.39 -6.97 -3.78
CA SER A 53 -3.05 -7.11 -3.18
C SER A 53 -3.11 -7.35 -1.67
N ILE A 54 -3.91 -6.58 -0.94
CA ILE A 54 -4.04 -6.71 0.53
C ILE A 54 -4.46 -8.12 0.95
N PRO A 55 -5.59 -8.69 0.46
CA PRO A 55 -5.99 -10.03 0.85
C PRO A 55 -4.99 -11.10 0.40
N VAL A 56 -4.33 -10.94 -0.77
CA VAL A 56 -3.30 -11.88 -1.23
C VAL A 56 -2.11 -11.92 -0.26
N TRP A 57 -1.60 -10.77 0.17
CA TRP A 57 -0.47 -10.71 1.09
C TRP A 57 -0.82 -11.20 2.49
N LEU A 58 -2.00 -10.86 3.01
CA LEU A 58 -2.45 -11.36 4.31
C LEU A 58 -2.69 -12.87 4.29
N ALA A 59 -3.28 -13.39 3.21
CA ALA A 59 -3.49 -14.83 3.07
C ALA A 59 -2.16 -15.59 2.84
N GLY A 60 -1.16 -14.95 2.23
CA GLY A 60 0.20 -15.48 2.15
C GLY A 60 0.87 -15.51 3.53
N LEU A 61 0.76 -14.43 4.30
CA LEU A 61 1.30 -14.34 5.65
C LEU A 61 0.69 -15.41 6.58
N ALA A 62 -0.64 -15.58 6.54
CA ALA A 62 -1.35 -16.58 7.35
C ALA A 62 -0.96 -18.03 7.01
N ARG A 63 -0.51 -18.30 5.78
CA ARG A 63 -0.01 -19.63 5.38
C ARG A 63 1.42 -19.93 5.85
N LEU A 64 2.19 -18.89 6.17
CA LEU A 64 3.59 -18.98 6.57
C LEU A 64 3.81 -18.88 8.08
N GLN A 65 2.74 -18.56 8.83
CA GLN A 65 2.70 -18.55 10.29
C GLN A 65 2.36 -19.95 10.82
#